data_AF-A0A3M1D4W7-F1
#
_entry.id   AF-A0A3M1D4W7-F1
#
_cell.length_a   1.000
_cell.length_b   1.000
_cell.length_c   1.000
_cell.angle_alpha   90.00
_cell.angle_beta   90.00
_cell.angle_gamma   90.00
#
_symmetry.space_group_name_H-M   'P 1'
#
loop_
_entity.id
_entity.type
_entity.pdbx_description
1 polymer ?
#
loop_
_entity_poly.entity_id
_entity_poly.type
_entity_poly.pdbx_seq_one_letter_code
_entity_poly.pdbx_strand_id
1 'polypeptide(L)' 'MAPDTLKLLLIVMASVLIGYSFVGIARGRIYSKGVSADRSTQPGLFWFTVLVYWAFGGMLVYFALFGKFK' A
#
# COMPACT_ATOMS: atom_id res chain seq x y z
N MET A 1 -19.52 13.40 3.87
CA MET A 1 -19.38 12.03 3.35
C MET A 1 -19.82 11.09 4.46
N ALA A 2 -20.70 10.12 4.21
CA ALA A 2 -21.16 9.23 5.28
C ALA A 2 -19.97 8.40 5.83
N PRO A 3 -19.95 8.08 7.14
CA PRO A 3 -18.87 7.31 7.77
C PRO A 3 -18.60 5.98 7.07
N ASP A 4 -19.64 5.32 6.56
CA ASP A 4 -19.53 4.04 5.85
C ASP A 4 -18.86 4.20 4.49
N THR A 5 -19.13 5.30 3.78
CA THR A 5 -18.47 5.62 2.51
C THR A 5 -16.98 5.86 2.72
N LEU A 6 -16.59 6.50 3.82
CA LEU A 6 -15.18 6.73 4.15
C LEU A 6 -14.46 5.42 4.47
N LYS A 7 -15.07 4.54 5.28
CA LYS A 7 -14.50 3.20 5.56
C LYS A 7 -14.31 2.39 4.28
N LEU A 8 -15.31 2.39 3.40
CA LEU A 8 -15.23 1.69 2.12
C LEU A 8 -14.10 2.25 1.25
N LEU A 9 -13.95 3.57 1.18
CA LEU A 9 -12.86 4.23 0.47
C LEU A 9 -11.49 3.79 1.01
N LEU A 10 -11.32 3.78 2.33
CA LEU A 10 -10.07 3.36 2.97
C LEU A 10 -9.71 1.91 2.65
N ILE A 11 -10.69 1.00 2.67
CA ILE A 11 -10.49 -0.41 2.29
C ILE A 11 -10.06 -0.51 0.83
N VAL A 12 -10.76 0.16 -0.08
CA VAL A 12 -10.43 0.13 -1.52
C VAL A 12 -9.02 0.68 -1.75
N MET A 13 -8.66 1.79 -1.12
CA MET A 13 -7.30 2.35 -1.21
C MET A 13 -6.25 1.38 -0.68
N ALA A 14 -6.50 0.74 0.47
CA ALA A 14 -5.59 -0.26 1.02
C ALA A 14 -5.40 -1.46 0.07
N SER A 15 -6.49 -1.99 -0.49
CA SER A 15 -6.47 -3.11 -1.43
C SER A 15 -5.68 -2.76 -2.70
N VAL A 16 -5.86 -1.55 -3.25
CA VAL A 16 -5.09 -1.09 -4.42
C VAL A 16 -3.60 -1.01 -4.09
N LEU A 17 -3.25 -0.46 -2.93
CA LEU A 17 -1.87 -0.23 -2.53
C LEU A 17 -1.12 -1.55 -2.26
N ILE A 18 -1.76 -2.46 -1.52
CA ILE A 18 -1.23 -3.80 -1.25
C ILE A 18 -1.17 -4.60 -2.55
N GLY A 19 -2.23 -4.58 -3.36
CA GLY A 19 -2.28 -5.25 -4.66
C GLY A 19 -1.18 -4.79 -5.61
N TYR A 20 -0.94 -3.48 -5.70
CA TYR A 20 0.16 -2.92 -6.48
C TYR A 20 1.52 -3.47 -6.03
N SER A 21 1.75 -3.56 -4.72
CA SER A 21 3.02 -4.12 -4.20
C SER A 21 3.22 -5.59 -4.58
N PHE A 22 2.16 -6.42 -4.58
CA PHE A 22 2.24 -7.81 -5.02
C PHE A 22 2.57 -7.94 -6.51
N VAL A 23 1.95 -7.10 -7.35
CA VAL A 23 2.29 -7.05 -8.78
C VAL A 23 3.74 -6.61 -8.97
N GLY A 24 4.22 -5.65 -8.17
CA GLY A 24 5.62 -5.23 -8.16
C GLY A 24 6.60 -6.34 -7.75
N ILE A 25 6.24 -7.14 -6.74
CA ILE A 25 6.98 -8.36 -6.33
C ILE A 25 7.07 -9.37 -7.47
N ALA A 26 5.94 -9.68 -8.13
CA ALA A 26 5.90 -10.62 -9.24
C ALA A 26 6.75 -10.17 -10.44
N ARG A 27 6.80 -8.85 -10.70
CA ARG A 27 7.60 -8.26 -11.79
C ARG A 27 9.06 -7.98 -11.41
N GLY A 28 9.41 -8.11 -10.13
CA GLY A 28 10.73 -7.76 -9.60
C GLY A 28 11.06 -6.26 -9.65
N ARG A 29 10.07 -5.40 -9.93
CA ARG A 29 10.24 -3.93 -10.00
C ARG A 29 9.06 -3.23 -9.38
N ILE A 30 9.34 -2.20 -8.59
CA ILE A 30 8.31 -1.39 -7.95
C ILE A 30 8.63 0.09 -8.16
N TYR A 31 7.61 0.88 -8.47
CA TYR A 31 7.76 2.29 -8.75
C TYR A 31 7.09 3.08 -7.64
N SER A 32 7.88 3.80 -6.88
CA SER A 32 7.44 4.84 -5.97
C SER A 32 7.62 6.20 -6.66
N LYS A 33 6.82 7.20 -6.28
CA LYS A 33 6.84 8.52 -6.92
C LYS A 33 8.26 9.12 -6.80
N GLY A 34 8.97 9.19 -7.92
CA GLY A 34 10.36 9.66 -8.00
C GLY A 34 11.46 8.61 -7.76
N VAL A 35 11.11 7.35 -7.48
CA VAL A 35 12.06 6.28 -7.19
C VAL A 35 11.61 4.96 -7.83
N SER A 36 12.39 4.45 -8.79
CA SER A 36 12.22 3.08 -9.30
C SER A 36 13.16 2.14 -8.55
N ALA A 37 12.61 1.17 -7.83
CA ALA A 37 13.38 0.14 -7.16
C ALA A 37 13.28 -1.18 -7.93
N ASP A 38 14.43 -1.75 -8.30
CA ASP A 38 14.53 -3.05 -8.96
C ASP A 38 15.16 -4.05 -8.00
N ARG A 39 14.57 -5.25 -7.91
CA ARG A 39 14.99 -6.31 -7.00
C ARG A 39 16.41 -6.80 -7.30
N SER A 40 16.86 -6.72 -8.55
CA SER A 40 18.15 -7.21 -8.99
C SER A 40 19.30 -6.23 -8.71
N THR A 41 19.06 -4.94 -8.89
CA THR A 41 20.10 -3.90 -8.73
C THR A 41 20.10 -3.31 -7.33
N GLN A 42 18.92 -3.16 -6.71
CA GLN A 42 18.74 -2.48 -5.43
C GLN A 42 17.77 -3.28 -4.52
N PRO A 43 18.13 -4.52 -4.12
CA PRO A 43 17.23 -5.40 -3.36
C PRO A 43 16.77 -4.79 -2.04
N GLY A 44 17.64 -4.06 -1.33
CA GLY A 44 17.28 -3.39 -0.08
C GLY A 44 16.20 -2.32 -0.27
N LEU A 45 16.38 -1.44 -1.26
CA LEU A 45 15.43 -0.39 -1.60
C LEU A 45 14.09 -0.98 -2.08
N PHE A 46 14.15 -2.07 -2.85
CA PHE A 46 12.99 -2.80 -3.33
C PHE A 46 12.13 -3.32 -2.17
N TRP A 47 12.72 -4.09 -1.26
CA TRP A 47 11.99 -4.64 -0.12
C TRP A 47 11.55 -3.58 0.89
N PHE A 48 12.34 -2.52 1.08
CA PHE A 48 11.93 -1.38 1.89
C PHE A 48 10.66 -0.73 1.32
N THR A 49 10.62 -0.52 0.01
CA THR A 49 9.46 0.08 -0.68
C THR A 49 8.22 -0.82 -0.55
N VAL A 50 8.38 -2.13 -0.71
CA VAL A 50 7.30 -3.11 -0.47
C VAL A 50 6.77 -3.02 0.97
N LEU A 51 7.67 -2.99 1.95
CA LEU A 51 7.31 -2.90 3.36
C LEU A 51 6.56 -1.61 3.68
N VAL A 52 6.97 -0.48 3.11
CA VAL A 52 6.27 0.80 3.23
C VAL A 52 4.85 0.70 2.68
N TYR A 53 4.67 0.10 1.50
CA TYR A 53 3.31 -0.12 0.97
C TYR A 53 2.46 -0.99 1.88
N TRP A 54 3.02 -2.07 2.44
CA TRP A 54 2.27 -2.94 3.35
C TRP A 54 1.91 -2.24 4.66
N ALA A 55 2.84 -1.45 5.22
CA ALA A 55 2.60 -0.66 6.42
C ALA A 55 1.48 0.38 6.20
N PHE A 56 1.52 1.13 5.09
CA PHE A 56 0.47 2.08 4.74
C PHE A 56 -0.87 1.40 4.45
N GLY A 57 -0.87 0.30 3.69
CA GLY A 57 -2.07 -0.48 3.44
C GLY A 57 -2.69 -1.02 4.73
N GLY A 58 -1.87 -1.57 5.62
CA GLY A 58 -2.30 -2.04 6.94
C GLY A 58 -2.86 -0.92 7.82
N MET A 59 -2.21 0.25 7.82
CA MET A 59 -2.70 1.44 8.52
C MET A 59 -4.08 1.87 8.00
N LEU A 60 -4.30 1.90 6.68
CA LEU A 60 -5.59 2.23 6.09
C LEU A 60 -6.69 1.21 6.46
N VAL A 61 -6.37 -0.09 6.46
CA VAL A 61 -7.29 -1.13 6.95
C VAL A 61 -7.61 -0.93 8.43
N TYR A 62 -6.60 -0.63 9.25
CA TYR A 62 -6.80 -0.36 10.67
C TYR A 62 -7.76 0.83 10.90
N PHE A 63 -7.57 1.94 10.18
CA PHE A 63 -8.48 3.08 10.25
C PHE A 63 -9.87 2.75 9.71
N ALA A 64 -9.99 1.92 8.67
CA ALA A 64 -11.30 1.52 8.16
C ALA A 64 -12.10 0.68 9.19
N LEU A 65 -11.42 -0.21 9.91
CA LEU A 65 -12.05 -1.12 10.88
C LEU A 65 -12.31 -0.46 12.23
N PHE A 66 -11.34 0.29 12.75
CA PHE A 66 -11.34 0.82 14.11
C PHE A 66 -11.53 2.34 14.18
N GLY A 67 -11.50 3.04 13.04
CA GLY A 67 -11.70 4.47 12.97
C GLY A 67 -13.10 4.88 13.40
N LYS A 68 -13.18 5.68 14.46
CA LYS A 68 -14.41 6.36 14.87
C LYS A 68 -14.57 7.64 14.05
N PHE A 69 -15.08 7.51 12.84
CA PHE A 69 -15.46 8.65 11.99
C PHE A 69 -16.80 9.19 12.49
N LYS A 70 -16.81 10.43 12.99
CA LYS A 70 -17.99 11.16 13.44
C LYS A 70 -18.53 12.04 12.32
#